data_AF-A0A934D926-F1
#
_entry.id   AF-A0A934D926-F1
#
_cell.length_a   1.000
_cell.length_b   1.000
_cell.length_c   1.000
_cell.angle_alpha   90.00
_cell.angle_beta   90.00
_cell.angle_gamma   90.00
#
_symmetry.space_group_name_H-M   'P 1'
#
loop_
_entity.id
_entity.type
_entity.pdbx_description
1 polymer ?
#
loop_
_entity_poly.entity_id
_entity_poly.type
_entity_poly.pdbx_seq_one_letter_code
_entity_poly.pdbx_strand_id
1 'polypeptide(L)'
;MKIKNSINPRSFIVASTLFLLFILAPSVLALDRPYNSAGRLKTATHSAIETQNERRQLRQNRLTNAKLKACQARENAIKKRTEHLGQLANTMMEKFDAIARRVEEYYTTKMVPGGKTVVNYDGLLSDIQTKKGAVQTALSQTQANTSSFACTSADPKGQLTQFKDDMQAVIKAFKDYKTSLKNLIVAVRSVTGTTERTSLSPSPKPTGNQGENE
;
A
#
# COMPACT_ATOMS: atom_id res chain seq x y z
N MET A 1 -17.14 -26.90 24.97
CA MET A 1 -15.88 -26.13 24.84
C MET A 1 -16.19 -24.90 23.98
N LYS A 2 -16.30 -23.72 24.60
CA LYS A 2 -16.80 -22.48 23.96
C LYS A 2 -15.62 -21.65 23.42
N ILE A 3 -15.56 -21.45 22.11
CA ILE A 3 -14.59 -20.55 21.46
C ILE A 3 -15.23 -19.15 21.40
N LYS A 4 -14.68 -18.21 22.18
CA LYS A 4 -15.06 -16.78 22.13
C LYS A 4 -14.28 -16.11 21.00
N ASN A 5 -15.00 -15.70 19.96
CA ASN A 5 -14.57 -14.72 18.96
C ASN A 5 -14.38 -13.35 19.62
N SER A 6 -13.27 -12.67 19.33
CA SER A 6 -13.04 -11.27 19.69
C SER A 6 -12.97 -10.44 18.42
N ILE A 7 -14.08 -9.77 18.10
CA ILE A 7 -14.21 -8.75 17.07
C ILE A 7 -14.27 -7.43 17.82
N ASN A 8 -13.31 -6.52 17.56
CA ASN A 8 -13.32 -5.17 18.11
C ASN A 8 -13.98 -4.20 17.10
N PRO A 9 -15.13 -3.58 17.43
CA PRO A 9 -15.67 -2.46 16.67
C PRO A 9 -15.26 -1.13 17.33
N ARG A 10 -14.54 -0.27 16.61
CA ARG A 10 -14.43 1.15 16.97
C ARG A 10 -15.22 1.99 15.97
N SER A 11 -16.49 2.19 16.32
CA SER A 11 -17.32 3.30 15.85
C SER A 11 -16.96 4.56 16.62
N PHE A 12 -16.75 5.69 15.94
CA PHE A 12 -16.86 7.02 16.56
C PHE A 12 -17.23 8.09 15.49
N ILE A 13 -18.46 8.60 15.61
CA ILE A 13 -18.91 10.02 15.49
C ILE A 13 -18.76 10.71 14.11
N VAL A 14 -19.80 10.89 13.29
CA VAL A 14 -20.89 11.91 13.31
C VAL A 14 -20.38 13.36 13.44
N ALA A 15 -20.29 14.06 12.30
CA ALA A 15 -20.41 15.52 12.25
C ALA A 15 -21.04 15.93 10.91
N SER A 16 -22.37 16.07 10.94
CA SER A 16 -23.17 16.72 9.90
C SER A 16 -23.11 18.22 10.15
N THR A 17 -22.43 18.96 9.28
CA THR A 17 -22.44 20.44 9.30
C THR A 17 -23.20 20.96 8.09
N LEU A 18 -24.44 21.33 8.38
CA LEU A 18 -25.27 22.28 7.65
C LEU A 18 -24.49 23.58 7.44
N PHE A 19 -24.28 24.01 6.19
CA PHE A 19 -23.90 25.38 5.88
C PHE A 19 -24.81 25.92 4.79
N LEU A 20 -25.95 26.44 5.27
CA LEU A 20 -26.82 27.37 4.57
C LEU A 20 -26.10 28.72 4.50
N LEU A 21 -25.67 29.13 3.31
CA LEU A 21 -25.50 30.55 2.99
C LEU A 21 -26.31 30.88 1.74
N PHE A 22 -27.45 31.50 2.03
CA PHE A 22 -28.17 32.42 1.16
C PHE A 22 -27.20 33.42 0.53
N ILE A 23 -27.09 33.42 -0.80
CA ILE A 23 -26.65 34.61 -1.54
C ILE A 23 -27.86 35.11 -2.32
N LEU A 24 -28.31 36.28 -1.89
CA LEU A 24 -29.36 37.09 -2.50
C LEU A 24 -29.02 37.40 -3.96
N ALA A 25 -29.94 37.07 -4.86
CA ALA A 25 -29.95 37.62 -6.21
C ALA A 25 -30.65 38.99 -6.19
N PRO A 26 -30.14 40.02 -6.91
CA PRO A 26 -30.87 41.25 -7.13
C PRO A 26 -32.06 41.01 -8.06
N SER A 27 -33.24 41.46 -7.63
CA SER A 27 -34.45 41.53 -8.44
C SER A 27 -34.24 42.52 -9.60
N VAL A 28 -34.24 42.02 -10.83
CA VAL A 28 -34.34 42.87 -12.02
C VAL A 28 -35.83 43.18 -12.23
N LEU A 29 -36.20 44.45 -12.11
CA LEU A 29 -37.50 44.98 -12.49
C LEU A 29 -37.67 44.88 -14.01
N ALA A 30 -38.55 43.99 -14.46
CA ALA A 30 -39.02 43.97 -15.84
C ALA A 30 -40.15 45.01 -15.98
N LEU A 31 -39.93 46.01 -16.83
CA LEU A 31 -40.95 46.96 -17.24
C LEU A 31 -41.90 46.27 -18.23
N ASP A 32 -43.18 46.23 -17.89
CA ASP A 32 -44.25 45.65 -18.71
C ASP A 32 -44.36 46.41 -20.06
N ARG A 33 -44.23 45.67 -21.16
CA ARG A 33 -44.53 46.14 -22.52
C ARG A 33 -45.71 45.32 -23.03
N PRO A 34 -46.88 45.94 -23.33
CA PRO A 34 -47.99 45.19 -23.87
C PRO A 34 -47.71 44.87 -25.34
N TYR A 35 -47.55 43.58 -25.65
CA TYR A 35 -47.45 43.11 -27.03
C TYR A 35 -48.62 42.19 -27.35
N ASN A 36 -49.54 42.71 -28.16
CA ASN A 36 -50.60 41.96 -28.81
C ASN A 36 -49.97 40.98 -29.82
N SER A 37 -50.00 39.68 -29.55
CA SER A 37 -49.72 38.64 -30.54
C SER A 37 -50.42 37.31 -30.25
N ALA A 38 -51.74 37.37 -30.14
CA ALA A 38 -52.58 36.19 -30.35
C ALA A 38 -52.51 35.79 -31.84
N GLY A 39 -51.52 34.98 -32.22
CA GLY A 39 -51.44 34.48 -33.60
C GLY A 39 -50.23 33.62 -33.98
N ARG A 40 -49.19 33.47 -33.15
CA ARG A 40 -47.97 32.74 -33.56
C ARG A 40 -47.24 31.98 -32.43
N LEU A 41 -47.97 31.37 -31.51
CA LEU A 41 -47.40 30.81 -30.27
C LEU A 41 -47.12 29.30 -30.29
N LYS A 42 -47.49 28.56 -31.35
CA LYS A 42 -47.34 27.09 -31.38
C LYS A 42 -46.09 26.57 -32.09
N THR A 43 -45.45 27.35 -32.97
CA THR A 43 -44.26 26.92 -33.72
C THR A 43 -42.93 27.38 -33.11
N ALA A 44 -42.90 28.48 -32.36
CA ALA A 44 -41.70 28.96 -31.67
C ALA A 44 -41.33 28.13 -30.42
N THR A 45 -42.30 27.43 -29.83
CA THR A 45 -42.09 26.54 -28.68
C THR A 45 -41.48 25.21 -29.08
N HIS A 46 -41.87 24.63 -30.22
CA HIS A 46 -41.29 23.37 -30.73
C HIS A 46 -39.80 23.52 -31.09
N SER A 47 -39.40 24.59 -31.79
CA SER A 47 -37.99 24.81 -32.17
C SER A 47 -37.08 25.14 -30.97
N ALA A 48 -37.61 25.83 -29.95
CA ALA A 48 -36.88 26.10 -28.71
C ALA A 48 -36.67 24.82 -27.86
N ILE A 49 -37.66 23.93 -27.82
CA ILE A 49 -37.57 22.64 -27.12
C ILE A 49 -36.57 21.71 -27.79
N GLU A 50 -36.57 21.63 -29.13
CA GLU A 50 -35.61 20.83 -29.90
C GLU A 50 -34.17 21.31 -29.68
N THR A 51 -33.92 22.62 -29.76
CA THR A 51 -32.61 23.23 -29.46
C THR A 51 -32.14 22.92 -28.02
N GLN A 52 -33.06 22.89 -27.06
CA GLN A 52 -32.72 22.55 -25.67
C GLN A 52 -32.35 21.06 -25.53
N ASN A 53 -33.07 20.17 -26.21
CA ASN A 53 -32.82 18.74 -26.20
C ASN A 53 -31.46 18.40 -26.85
N GLU A 54 -31.11 19.03 -27.97
CA GLU A 54 -29.79 18.88 -28.61
C GLU A 54 -28.66 19.33 -27.68
N ARG A 55 -28.80 20.51 -27.04
CA ARG A 55 -27.81 21.00 -26.07
C ARG A 55 -27.64 20.05 -24.88
N ARG A 56 -28.73 19.44 -24.41
CA ARG A 56 -28.69 18.41 -23.35
C ARG A 56 -27.95 17.16 -23.83
N GLN A 57 -28.24 16.66 -25.02
CA GLN A 57 -27.55 15.50 -25.61
C GLN A 57 -26.06 15.76 -25.81
N LEU A 58 -25.68 16.91 -26.39
CA LEU A 58 -24.28 17.31 -26.55
C LEU A 58 -23.55 17.38 -25.20
N ARG A 59 -24.20 17.93 -24.16
CA ARG A 59 -23.64 17.95 -22.81
C ARG A 59 -23.44 16.53 -22.28
N GLN A 60 -24.40 15.63 -22.44
CA GLN A 60 -24.26 14.23 -22.02
C GLN A 60 -23.12 13.53 -22.77
N ASN A 61 -23.04 13.69 -24.09
CA ASN A 61 -21.97 13.13 -24.91
C ASN A 61 -20.58 13.66 -24.52
N ARG A 62 -20.49 14.95 -24.16
CA ARG A 62 -19.24 15.53 -23.64
C ARG A 62 -18.86 14.92 -22.28
N LEU A 63 -19.82 14.70 -21.39
CA LEU A 63 -19.58 14.09 -20.08
C LEU A 63 -19.15 12.62 -20.20
N THR A 64 -19.78 11.84 -21.09
CA THR A 64 -19.39 10.45 -21.34
C THR A 64 -17.99 10.35 -21.94
N ASN A 65 -17.67 11.19 -22.92
CA ASN A 65 -16.33 11.28 -23.50
C ASN A 65 -15.27 11.70 -22.48
N ALA A 66 -15.58 12.67 -21.61
CA ALA A 66 -14.67 13.09 -20.54
C ALA A 66 -14.42 11.98 -19.53
N LYS A 67 -15.45 11.23 -19.13
CA LYS A 67 -15.33 10.07 -18.24
C LYS A 67 -14.47 8.97 -18.86
N LEU A 68 -14.67 8.67 -20.15
CA LEU A 68 -13.87 7.67 -20.86
C LEU A 68 -12.39 8.06 -20.90
N LYS A 69 -12.08 9.31 -21.29
CA LYS A 69 -10.71 9.83 -21.30
C LYS A 69 -10.06 9.76 -19.92
N ALA A 70 -10.79 10.15 -18.87
CA ALA A 70 -10.31 10.07 -17.49
C ALA A 70 -10.03 8.63 -17.06
N CYS A 71 -10.85 7.67 -17.48
CA CYS A 71 -10.61 6.27 -17.23
C CYS A 71 -9.35 5.78 -17.96
N GLN A 72 -9.21 6.06 -19.26
CA GLN A 72 -8.06 5.64 -20.06
C GLN A 72 -6.73 6.19 -19.50
N ALA A 73 -6.76 7.42 -19.00
CA ALA A 73 -5.62 8.00 -18.29
C ALA A 73 -5.25 7.20 -17.02
N ARG A 74 -6.25 6.70 -16.27
CA ARG A 74 -6.03 5.82 -15.11
C ARG A 74 -5.52 4.45 -15.53
N GLU A 75 -6.10 3.85 -16.57
CA GLU A 75 -5.62 2.57 -17.12
C GLU A 75 -4.12 2.64 -17.45
N ASN A 76 -3.70 3.67 -18.19
CA ASN A 76 -2.31 3.90 -18.52
C ASN A 76 -1.44 4.12 -17.27
N ALA A 77 -1.95 4.87 -16.29
CA ALA A 77 -1.24 5.09 -15.03
C ALA A 77 -1.08 3.80 -14.22
N ILE A 78 -2.08 2.92 -14.20
CA ILE A 78 -2.04 1.62 -13.53
C ILE A 78 -1.00 0.74 -14.21
N LYS A 79 -1.04 0.61 -15.54
CA LYS A 79 -0.06 -0.20 -16.31
C LYS A 79 1.38 0.22 -16.00
N LYS A 80 1.67 1.53 -16.13
CA LYS A 80 2.99 2.08 -15.78
C LYS A 80 3.38 1.81 -14.32
N ARG A 81 2.44 1.98 -13.39
CA ARG A 81 2.71 1.75 -11.98
C ARG A 81 3.04 0.28 -11.70
N THR A 82 2.36 -0.66 -12.35
CA THR A 82 2.61 -2.09 -12.23
C THR A 82 3.96 -2.49 -12.84
N GLU A 83 4.34 -1.91 -13.98
CA GLU A 83 5.67 -2.09 -14.58
C GLU A 83 6.79 -1.61 -13.62
N HIS A 84 6.67 -0.39 -13.12
CA HIS A 84 7.62 0.16 -12.14
C HIS A 84 7.65 -0.63 -10.84
N LEU A 85 6.50 -1.15 -10.39
CA LEU A 85 6.44 -2.03 -9.22
C LEU A 85 7.25 -3.30 -9.45
N GLY A 86 7.13 -3.93 -10.62
CA GLY A 86 7.93 -5.11 -10.96
C GLY A 86 9.44 -4.84 -10.91
N GLN A 87 9.88 -3.73 -11.51
CA GLN A 87 11.29 -3.31 -11.47
C GLN A 87 11.76 -3.09 -10.03
N LEU A 88 11.02 -2.28 -9.26
CA LEU A 88 11.34 -2.00 -7.86
C LEU A 88 11.37 -3.28 -7.03
N ALA A 89 10.41 -4.18 -7.24
CA ALA A 89 10.30 -5.42 -6.50
C ALA A 89 11.53 -6.32 -6.74
N ASN A 90 11.95 -6.48 -8.00
CA ASN A 90 13.14 -7.24 -8.34
C ASN A 90 14.40 -6.65 -7.69
N THR A 91 14.62 -5.34 -7.82
CA THR A 91 15.76 -4.67 -7.18
C THR A 91 15.75 -4.83 -5.65
N MET A 92 14.58 -4.77 -5.02
CA MET A 92 14.47 -4.94 -3.57
C MET A 92 14.72 -6.38 -3.13
N MET A 93 14.21 -7.36 -3.88
CA MET A 93 14.49 -8.78 -3.62
C MET A 93 15.98 -9.10 -3.75
N GLU A 94 16.65 -8.59 -4.78
CA GLU A 94 18.10 -8.77 -4.95
C GLU A 94 18.91 -8.21 -3.77
N LYS A 95 18.54 -7.01 -3.29
CA LYS A 95 19.18 -6.41 -2.11
C LYS A 95 18.95 -7.24 -0.86
N PHE A 96 17.74 -7.77 -0.69
CA PHE A 96 17.36 -8.60 0.45
C PHE A 96 18.07 -9.97 0.42
N ASP A 97 18.19 -10.60 -0.76
CA ASP A 97 18.96 -11.81 -0.97
C ASP A 97 20.45 -11.60 -0.68
N ALA A 98 21.02 -10.47 -1.12
CA ALA A 98 22.41 -10.14 -0.83
C ALA A 98 22.67 -9.96 0.68
N ILE A 99 21.70 -9.41 1.42
CA ILE A 99 21.79 -9.31 2.89
C ILE A 99 21.72 -10.70 3.53
N ALA A 100 20.74 -11.53 3.15
CA ALA A 100 20.62 -12.89 3.67
C ALA A 100 21.92 -13.68 3.49
N ARG A 101 22.46 -13.66 2.26
CA ARG A 101 23.71 -14.35 1.93
C ARG A 101 24.90 -13.90 2.77
N ARG A 102 25.08 -12.59 2.97
CA ARG A 102 26.17 -12.06 3.81
C ARG A 102 26.04 -12.50 5.27
N VAL A 103 24.80 -12.56 5.78
CA VAL A 103 24.55 -12.99 7.16
C VAL A 103 24.79 -14.50 7.29
N GLU A 104 24.35 -15.28 6.31
CA GLU A 104 24.60 -16.72 6.24
C GLU A 104 26.09 -17.05 6.15
N GLU A 105 26.81 -16.36 5.27
CA GLU A 105 28.26 -16.50 5.11
C GLU A 105 29.01 -16.12 6.39
N TYR A 106 28.65 -15.01 7.03
CA TYR A 106 29.24 -14.63 8.32
C TYR A 106 28.98 -15.69 9.40
N TYR A 107 27.74 -16.18 9.50
CA TYR A 107 27.39 -17.20 10.47
C TYR A 107 28.20 -18.49 10.26
N THR A 108 28.21 -19.02 9.04
CA THR A 108 28.87 -20.29 8.71
C THR A 108 30.39 -20.21 8.75
N THR A 109 31.00 -19.10 8.34
CA THR A 109 32.47 -19.00 8.24
C THR A 109 33.13 -18.44 9.49
N LYS A 110 32.44 -17.61 10.29
CA LYS A 110 33.02 -16.95 11.47
C LYS A 110 32.41 -17.43 12.78
N MET A 111 31.11 -17.69 12.83
CA MET A 111 30.43 -18.01 14.09
C MET A 111 30.50 -19.48 14.44
N VAL A 112 30.11 -20.35 13.51
CA VAL A 112 30.09 -21.81 13.72
C VAL A 112 31.48 -22.36 14.08
N PRO A 113 32.58 -21.99 13.39
CA PRO A 113 33.93 -22.45 13.79
C PRO A 113 34.36 -21.93 15.17
N GLY A 114 33.82 -20.79 15.60
CA GLY A 114 34.02 -20.25 16.95
C GLY A 114 33.12 -20.87 18.02
N GLY A 115 32.40 -21.96 17.70
CA GLY A 115 31.50 -22.66 18.62
C GLY A 115 30.20 -21.90 18.94
N LYS A 116 29.89 -20.81 18.22
CA LYS A 116 28.69 -20.00 18.43
C LYS A 116 27.59 -20.48 17.50
N THR A 117 26.45 -20.88 18.07
CA THR A 117 25.31 -21.39 17.32
C THR A 117 24.06 -20.56 17.60
N VAL A 118 23.27 -20.30 16.56
CA VAL A 118 21.97 -19.63 16.68
C VAL A 118 20.88 -20.69 16.84
N VAL A 119 20.08 -20.56 17.90
CA VAL A 119 18.90 -21.42 18.10
C VAL A 119 17.89 -21.16 16.99
N ASN A 120 17.34 -22.23 16.40
CA ASN A 120 16.35 -22.17 15.32
C ASN A 120 16.85 -21.45 14.04
N TYR A 121 18.15 -21.54 13.74
CA TYR A 121 18.74 -20.92 12.55
C TYR A 121 18.03 -21.34 11.25
N ASP A 122 17.82 -22.64 11.05
CA ASP A 122 17.17 -23.16 9.83
C ASP A 122 15.71 -22.69 9.70
N GLY A 123 15.01 -22.54 10.82
CA GLY A 123 13.66 -21.96 10.83
C GLY A 123 13.65 -20.49 10.40
N LEU A 124 14.67 -19.70 10.79
CA LEU A 124 14.81 -18.31 10.36
C LEU A 124 15.08 -18.22 8.84
N LEU A 125 15.91 -19.11 8.29
CA LEU A 125 16.15 -19.19 6.85
C LEU A 125 14.89 -19.63 6.08
N SER A 126 14.15 -20.61 6.61
CA SER A 126 12.89 -21.06 6.03
C SER A 126 11.84 -19.95 6.00
N ASP A 127 11.72 -19.15 7.06
CA ASP A 127 10.80 -18.01 7.11
C ASP A 127 11.17 -16.93 6.08
N ILE A 128 12.47 -16.62 5.92
CA ILE A 128 12.99 -15.71 4.87
C ILE A 128 12.55 -16.19 3.48
N GLN A 129 12.76 -17.47 3.14
CA GLN A 129 12.36 -18.01 1.83
C GLN A 129 10.84 -17.98 1.65
N THR A 130 10.09 -18.30 2.71
CA THR A 130 8.62 -18.23 2.70
C THR A 130 8.13 -16.81 2.42
N LYS A 131 8.70 -15.79 3.08
CA LYS A 131 8.30 -14.39 2.85
C LYS A 131 8.75 -13.86 1.50
N LYS A 132 9.91 -14.31 0.99
CA LYS A 132 10.32 -14.03 -0.40
C LYS A 132 9.31 -14.58 -1.40
N GLY A 133 8.87 -15.83 -1.22
CA GLY A 133 7.82 -16.43 -2.05
C GLY A 133 6.52 -15.64 -1.99
N ALA A 134 6.11 -15.18 -0.80
CA ALA A 134 4.91 -14.35 -0.64
C ALA A 134 4.99 -13.02 -1.42
N VAL A 135 6.16 -12.39 -1.50
CA VAL A 135 6.38 -11.20 -2.35
C VAL A 135 6.17 -11.54 -3.82
N GLN A 136 6.76 -12.64 -4.30
CA GLN A 136 6.61 -13.08 -5.69
C GLN A 136 5.16 -13.38 -6.04
N THR A 137 4.44 -14.10 -5.16
CA THR A 137 3.01 -14.39 -5.34
C THR A 137 2.18 -13.11 -5.41
N ALA A 138 2.38 -12.17 -4.47
CA ALA A 138 1.64 -10.91 -4.46
C ALA A 138 1.92 -10.06 -5.72
N LEU A 139 3.17 -10.04 -6.18
CA LEU A 139 3.57 -9.32 -7.38
C LEU A 139 2.93 -9.93 -8.63
N SER A 140 3.02 -11.25 -8.81
CA SER A 140 2.41 -11.96 -9.94
C SER A 140 0.89 -11.76 -9.97
N GLN A 141 0.24 -11.81 -8.80
CA GLN A 141 -1.20 -11.53 -8.70
C GLN A 141 -1.53 -10.10 -9.12
N THR A 142 -0.75 -9.12 -8.66
CA THR A 142 -0.94 -7.71 -9.03
C THR A 142 -0.80 -7.51 -10.55
N GLN A 143 0.20 -8.17 -11.17
CA GLN A 143 0.43 -8.11 -12.61
C GLN A 143 -0.72 -8.75 -13.39
N ALA A 144 -1.18 -9.93 -12.96
CA ALA A 144 -2.31 -10.63 -13.57
C ALA A 144 -3.62 -9.85 -13.45
N ASN A 145 -3.90 -9.25 -12.29
CA ASN A 145 -5.10 -8.43 -12.11
C ASN A 145 -5.03 -7.15 -12.93
N THR A 146 -3.85 -6.53 -13.03
CA THR A 146 -3.64 -5.31 -13.83
C THR A 146 -3.84 -5.56 -15.32
N SER A 147 -3.41 -6.70 -15.85
CA SER A 147 -3.55 -6.99 -17.30
C SER A 147 -5.02 -7.10 -17.73
N SER A 148 -5.91 -7.42 -16.79
CA SER A 148 -7.36 -7.48 -17.01
C SER A 148 -8.09 -6.13 -16.89
N PHE A 149 -7.39 -5.07 -16.43
CA PHE A 149 -8.01 -3.76 -16.26
C PHE A 149 -8.32 -3.13 -17.61
N ALA A 150 -9.59 -2.80 -17.84
CA ALA A 150 -10.03 -2.08 -19.03
C ALA A 150 -11.16 -1.11 -18.69
N CYS A 151 -11.11 0.08 -19.29
CA CYS A 151 -12.17 1.08 -19.11
C CYS A 151 -13.54 0.70 -19.67
N THR A 152 -13.56 -0.28 -20.56
CA THR A 152 -14.77 -0.86 -21.15
C THR A 152 -15.24 -2.12 -20.41
N SER A 153 -14.59 -2.50 -19.31
CA SER A 153 -15.02 -3.64 -18.50
C SER A 153 -16.38 -3.37 -17.85
N ALA A 154 -17.04 -4.45 -17.41
CA ALA A 154 -18.32 -4.33 -16.70
C ALA A 154 -18.18 -3.60 -15.35
N ASP A 155 -17.01 -3.69 -14.71
CA ASP A 155 -16.75 -3.06 -13.41
C ASP A 155 -15.31 -2.50 -13.28
N PRO A 156 -15.01 -1.38 -13.97
CA PRO A 156 -13.68 -0.76 -13.89
C PRO A 156 -13.41 -0.13 -12.52
N LYS A 157 -14.44 0.16 -11.73
CA LYS A 157 -14.30 0.73 -10.38
C LYS A 157 -13.90 -0.37 -9.37
N GLY A 158 -14.49 -1.56 -9.49
CA GLY A 158 -14.08 -2.75 -8.75
C GLY A 158 -12.64 -3.13 -9.07
N GLN A 159 -12.29 -3.20 -10.37
CA GLN A 159 -10.91 -3.48 -10.79
C GLN A 159 -9.89 -2.46 -10.24
N LEU A 160 -10.25 -1.17 -10.20
CA LEU A 160 -9.40 -0.15 -9.58
C LEU A 160 -9.22 -0.34 -8.07
N THR A 161 -10.27 -0.82 -7.39
CA THR A 161 -10.23 -1.10 -5.95
C THR A 161 -9.34 -2.32 -5.70
N GLN A 162 -9.53 -3.39 -6.47
CA GLN A 162 -8.68 -4.57 -6.44
C GLN A 162 -7.21 -4.23 -6.65
N PHE A 163 -6.89 -3.38 -7.64
CA PHE A 163 -5.51 -2.93 -7.86
C PHE A 163 -4.91 -2.24 -6.62
N LYS A 164 -5.69 -1.44 -5.88
CA LYS A 164 -5.19 -0.81 -4.64
C LYS A 164 -4.91 -1.85 -3.56
N ASP A 165 -5.79 -2.83 -3.42
CA ASP A 165 -5.65 -3.90 -2.43
C ASP A 165 -4.44 -4.78 -2.76
N ASP A 166 -4.24 -5.11 -4.04
CA ASP A 166 -3.07 -5.83 -4.54
C ASP A 166 -1.77 -5.07 -4.23
N MET A 167 -1.72 -3.76 -4.49
CA MET A 167 -0.58 -2.92 -4.13
C MET A 167 -0.28 -2.95 -2.62
N GLN A 168 -1.31 -2.92 -1.77
CA GLN A 168 -1.13 -3.02 -0.32
C GLN A 168 -0.62 -4.41 0.09
N ALA A 169 -1.08 -5.47 -0.56
CA ALA A 169 -0.60 -6.82 -0.33
C ALA A 169 0.90 -6.95 -0.66
N VAL A 170 1.36 -6.38 -1.77
CA VAL A 170 2.79 -6.35 -2.13
C VAL A 170 3.60 -5.59 -1.08
N ILE A 171 3.13 -4.41 -0.64
CA ILE A 171 3.80 -3.63 0.41
C ILE A 171 3.89 -4.43 1.71
N LYS A 172 2.81 -5.11 2.10
CA LYS A 172 2.81 -5.95 3.30
C LYS A 172 3.81 -7.09 3.18
N ALA A 173 3.82 -7.80 2.06
CA ALA A 173 4.76 -8.90 1.82
C ALA A 173 6.23 -8.44 1.93
N PHE A 174 6.57 -7.28 1.38
CA PHE A 174 7.91 -6.70 1.52
C PHE A 174 8.28 -6.36 2.97
N LYS A 175 7.33 -5.84 3.75
CA LYS A 175 7.56 -5.56 5.18
C LYS A 175 7.79 -6.84 5.97
N ASP A 176 7.02 -7.88 5.68
CA ASP A 176 7.16 -9.18 6.34
C ASP A 176 8.52 -9.79 5.99
N TYR A 177 8.93 -9.78 4.72
CA TYR A 177 10.24 -10.27 4.27
C TYR A 177 11.40 -9.50 4.93
N LYS A 178 11.33 -8.16 4.97
CA LYS A 178 12.31 -7.33 5.68
C LYS A 178 12.38 -7.69 7.18
N THR A 179 11.24 -8.01 7.79
CA THR A 179 11.18 -8.38 9.20
C THR A 179 11.87 -9.72 9.45
N SER A 180 11.63 -10.73 8.62
CA SER A 180 12.32 -12.03 8.69
C SER A 180 13.84 -11.88 8.58
N LEU A 181 14.33 -11.03 7.67
CA LEU A 181 15.76 -10.72 7.58
C LEU A 181 16.30 -10.06 8.86
N LYS A 182 15.56 -9.10 9.43
CA LYS A 182 15.95 -8.47 10.70
C LYS A 182 16.02 -9.49 11.83
N ASN A 183 15.09 -10.44 11.88
CA ASN A 183 15.08 -11.49 12.90
C ASN A 183 16.33 -12.37 12.80
N LEU A 184 16.73 -12.78 11.59
CA LEU A 184 17.99 -13.50 11.37
C LEU A 184 19.20 -12.68 11.85
N ILE A 185 19.30 -11.42 11.43
CA ILE A 185 20.41 -10.54 11.82
C ILE A 185 20.48 -10.38 13.34
N VAL A 186 19.34 -10.15 14.00
CA VAL A 186 19.29 -10.00 15.46
C VAL A 186 19.69 -11.30 16.17
N ALA A 187 19.24 -12.45 15.67
CA ALA A 187 19.60 -13.75 16.24
C ALA A 187 21.09 -14.05 16.09
N VAL A 188 21.69 -13.74 14.94
CA VAL A 188 23.14 -13.88 14.71
C VAL A 188 23.92 -12.91 15.60
N ARG A 189 23.44 -11.68 15.80
CA ARG A 189 24.10 -10.69 16.67
C ARG A 189 23.95 -10.98 18.16
N SER A 190 22.87 -11.64 18.59
CA SER A 190 22.68 -11.94 20.00
C SER A 190 23.74 -12.92 20.50
N VAL A 191 24.16 -13.87 19.66
CA VAL A 191 25.20 -14.85 20.01
C VAL A 191 26.63 -14.30 19.85
N THR A 192 26.85 -13.21 19.11
CA THR A 192 28.14 -12.52 19.12
C THR A 192 28.36 -11.70 20.39
N GLY A 193 27.31 -11.01 20.87
CA GLY A 193 27.38 -10.09 22.01
C GLY A 193 27.54 -10.77 23.38
N THR A 194 27.20 -12.05 23.53
CA THR A 194 27.38 -12.80 24.79
C THR A 194 28.86 -13.09 25.09
N THR A 195 29.70 -13.19 24.05
CA THR A 195 31.11 -13.56 24.21
C THR A 195 31.97 -12.40 24.73
N GLU A 196 31.69 -11.15 24.33
CA GLU A 196 32.51 -10.01 24.79
C GLU A 196 32.22 -9.58 26.24
N ARG A 197 31.06 -9.96 26.80
CA ARG A 197 30.78 -9.70 28.23
C ARG A 197 31.27 -10.81 29.15
N THR A 198 31.57 -12.00 28.63
CA THR A 198 32.00 -13.15 29.45
C THR A 198 33.52 -13.26 29.53
N SER A 199 34.27 -12.60 28.63
CA SER A 199 35.73 -12.51 28.71
C SER A 199 36.26 -11.48 29.73
N LEU A 200 35.37 -10.82 30.48
CA LEU A 200 35.71 -9.98 31.64
C LEU A 200 35.24 -10.68 32.92
N SER A 201 35.86 -11.81 33.27
CA SER A 201 35.73 -12.41 34.61
C SER A 201 36.72 -11.73 35.58
N PRO A 202 36.38 -11.54 36.87
CA PRO A 202 37.19 -10.78 37.84
C PRO A 202 38.53 -11.47 38.11
N SER A 203 39.62 -10.70 38.07
CA SER A 203 40.95 -11.18 38.48
C SER A 203 40.93 -11.80 39.88
N PRO A 204 41.60 -12.95 40.09
CA PRO A 204 41.84 -13.48 41.42
C PRO A 204 42.73 -12.53 42.21
N LYS A 205 42.30 -12.18 43.41
CA LYS A 205 43.08 -11.40 44.38
C LYS A 205 44.36 -12.19 44.75
N PRO A 206 45.55 -11.58 44.74
CA PRO A 206 46.77 -12.30 45.10
C PRO A 206 46.82 -12.55 46.60
N THR A 207 46.98 -13.82 46.96
CA THR A 207 47.34 -14.28 48.31
C THR A 207 48.74 -13.78 48.64
N GLY A 208 48.84 -12.82 49.55
CA GLY A 208 50.09 -12.34 50.10
C GLY A 208 50.59 -13.27 51.19
N ASN A 209 51.71 -13.94 50.94
CA ASN A 209 52.55 -14.56 51.97
C ASN A 209 53.23 -13.45 52.80
N GLN A 210 53.08 -13.52 54.12
CA GLN A 210 54.04 -13.04 55.12
C GLN A 210 54.29 -14.28 55.99
N GLY A 211 55.50 -14.81 56.17
CA GLY A 211 56.77 -14.13 56.42
C GLY A 211 57.16 -14.48 57.86
N GLU A 212 57.94 -15.56 58.01
CA GLU A 212 58.75 -15.88 59.19
C GLU A 212 59.55 -14.66 59.66
N ASN A 213 59.59 -14.42 60.98
CA ASN A 213 60.82 -14.23 61.78
C ASN A 213 60.50 -13.78 63.23
N GLU A 214 61.19 -14.45 64.16
CA GLU A 214 61.39 -14.21 65.62
C GLU A 214 60.23 -14.39 66.61
#